data_AF-A0A8J5WWN9-F1
#
_entry.id   AF-A0A8J5WWN9-F1
#
_cell.length_a   1.000
_cell.length_b   1.000
_cell.length_c   1.000
_cell.angle_alpha   90.00
_cell.angle_beta   90.00
_cell.angle_gamma   90.00
#
_symmetry.space_group_name_H-M   'P 1'
#
loop_
_entity.id
_entity.type
_entity.pdbx_description
1 polymer ?
#
loop_
_entity_poly.entity_id
_entity_poly.type
_entity_poly.pdbx_seq_one_letter_code
_entity_poly.pdbx_strand_id
1 'polypeptide(L)'
;MSEKKRRAGAGAAAGGSASKKPRVSSAASYAESLRSKLRPDASILATLRALASACSKSEPAGASSSSKALAEDDPAANYIVVADQDSASVTSRINRLVLAAARSILSGRGFSFAVPSRASSNQVYLPDLDRIVLVRRESARPFANVATARKATITARVLSLVHAVLRRGIHVTKRDLFYTDVKLFGDQAQSDAVLDDVSCMLGCTRSSLHVVASEKGVVVGRLTFADDGDRIDCTRMGVGGKAIPPNIDRVSGIESDALFILLVEKDAAFMRLAEDRFYNRFPCIILTAKGQPDVATRLFLRRLKVELKLPVLALVDSDPYGLKILSVYMCGSKNMSYDSANLTTPDIKWLGVRPSDLDKYRVPEQCRLPMTDHDIKVGKEMLEEDFVKQNEGWVKELEMMLRTRQKAEIQALSSFGFQYLTEVYLPLKLQQEDWI
;
A
#
# COMPACT_ATOMS: atom_id res chain seq x y z
N MET A 1 30.15 -77.52 -31.79
CA MET A 1 29.25 -76.40 -31.50
C MET A 1 29.58 -75.31 -32.52
N SER A 2 29.06 -75.38 -33.76
CA SER A 2 27.73 -74.87 -34.18
C SER A 2 27.51 -73.42 -33.77
N GLU A 3 27.08 -72.46 -34.57
CA GLU A 3 26.75 -72.27 -35.99
C GLU A 3 26.24 -70.80 -36.08
N LYS A 4 26.08 -70.26 -37.30
CA LYS A 4 25.26 -69.08 -37.74
C LYS A 4 26.01 -67.75 -37.96
N LYS A 5 26.22 -67.31 -39.22
CA LYS A 5 25.27 -66.69 -40.21
C LYS A 5 24.96 -65.23 -39.80
N ARG A 6 24.90 -64.19 -40.65
CA ARG A 6 24.75 -63.97 -42.11
C ARG A 6 25.04 -62.47 -42.34
N ARG A 7 25.86 -62.04 -43.31
CA ARG A 7 25.53 -61.55 -44.66
C ARG A 7 24.44 -60.44 -44.79
N ALA A 8 24.94 -59.29 -45.27
CA ALA A 8 24.48 -58.47 -46.41
C ALA A 8 23.24 -57.55 -46.28
N GLY A 9 23.40 -56.29 -46.74
CA GLY A 9 22.28 -55.47 -47.19
C GLY A 9 22.52 -53.96 -47.32
N ALA A 10 23.01 -53.55 -48.49
CA ALA A 10 22.69 -52.31 -49.23
C ALA A 10 22.95 -50.92 -48.62
N GLY A 11 23.81 -50.15 -49.31
CA GLY A 11 23.77 -48.69 -49.30
C GLY A 11 22.78 -48.15 -50.33
N ALA A 12 22.23 -46.96 -50.06
CA ALA A 12 21.80 -45.98 -51.04
C ALA A 12 21.59 -44.63 -50.36
N ALA A 13 21.84 -43.57 -51.12
CA ALA A 13 22.04 -42.21 -50.70
C ALA A 13 20.76 -41.37 -50.52
N ALA A 14 21.01 -40.13 -50.09
CA ALA A 14 20.31 -38.89 -50.44
C ALA A 14 19.28 -38.33 -49.45
N GLY A 15 19.42 -37.01 -49.22
CA GLY A 15 18.32 -36.15 -48.77
C GLY A 15 18.65 -35.32 -47.54
N GLY A 16 19.38 -34.23 -47.72
CA GLY A 16 19.46 -33.18 -46.70
C GLY A 16 18.07 -32.65 -46.37
N SER A 17 17.77 -32.49 -45.09
CA SER A 17 16.62 -31.70 -44.64
C SER A 17 17.12 -30.56 -43.77
N ALA A 18 16.78 -29.36 -44.22
CA ALA A 18 17.15 -28.09 -43.64
C ALA A 18 16.77 -28.01 -42.16
N SER A 19 17.67 -27.43 -41.38
CA SER A 19 17.46 -26.98 -40.01
C SER A 19 16.16 -26.18 -39.89
N LYS A 20 15.13 -26.78 -39.29
CA LYS A 20 13.94 -26.04 -38.85
C LYS A 20 14.37 -25.05 -37.77
N LYS A 21 14.29 -23.75 -38.09
CA LYS A 21 14.28 -22.68 -37.09
C LYS A 21 13.21 -23.00 -36.04
N PRO A 22 13.43 -22.70 -34.74
CA PRO A 22 12.44 -22.97 -33.72
C PRO A 22 11.17 -22.15 -34.00
N ARG A 23 10.01 -22.80 -33.97
CA ARG A 23 8.70 -22.12 -34.02
C ARG A 23 8.59 -21.21 -32.81
N VAL A 24 8.60 -19.90 -33.05
CA VAL A 24 8.23 -18.88 -32.06
C VAL A 24 6.83 -19.24 -31.54
N SER A 25 6.65 -19.28 -30.21
CA SER A 25 5.36 -19.61 -29.60
C SER A 25 4.29 -18.61 -30.07
N SER A 26 3.06 -19.07 -30.27
CA SER A 26 1.93 -18.23 -30.72
C SER A 26 1.68 -17.01 -29.82
N ALA A 27 2.07 -17.11 -28.55
CA ALA A 27 1.99 -16.06 -27.54
C ALA A 27 3.03 -14.94 -27.79
N ALA A 28 4.27 -15.27 -28.14
CA ALA A 28 5.32 -14.28 -28.45
C ALA A 28 5.01 -13.51 -29.75
N SER A 29 4.49 -14.19 -30.77
CA SER A 29 4.02 -13.54 -32.00
C SER A 29 2.84 -12.58 -31.73
N TYR A 30 1.96 -12.90 -30.77
CA TYR A 30 0.89 -12.00 -30.36
C TYR A 30 1.42 -10.77 -29.60
N ALA A 31 2.39 -10.94 -28.70
CA ALA A 31 3.05 -9.83 -28.01
C ALA A 31 3.71 -8.84 -29.00
N GLU A 32 4.36 -9.33 -30.04
CA GLU A 32 4.90 -8.50 -31.12
C GLU A 32 3.80 -7.74 -31.88
N SER A 33 2.64 -8.37 -32.10
CA SER A 33 1.48 -7.71 -32.71
C SER A 33 0.85 -6.61 -31.84
N LEU A 34 1.04 -6.67 -30.52
CA LEU A 34 0.63 -5.61 -29.60
C LEU A 34 1.63 -4.46 -29.61
N ARG A 35 2.93 -4.77 -29.73
CA ARG A 35 3.99 -3.76 -29.89
C ARG A 35 3.76 -2.90 -31.13
N SER A 36 3.30 -3.49 -32.23
CA SER A 36 3.00 -2.74 -33.47
C SER A 36 1.74 -1.85 -33.38
N LYS A 37 0.88 -2.03 -32.38
CA LYS A 37 -0.32 -1.20 -32.13
C LYS A 37 -0.03 0.02 -31.26
N LEU A 38 1.18 0.15 -30.73
CA LEU A 38 1.58 1.30 -29.92
C LEU A 38 1.68 2.53 -30.81
N ARG A 39 1.01 3.60 -30.40
CA ARG A 39 1.18 4.92 -30.98
C ARG A 39 2.52 5.51 -30.53
N PRO A 40 3.03 6.54 -31.23
CA PRO A 40 4.23 7.25 -30.78
C PRO A 40 4.06 7.77 -29.35
N ASP A 41 5.13 7.70 -28.56
CA ASP A 41 5.13 8.10 -27.14
C ASP A 41 4.56 9.51 -26.94
N ALA A 42 4.79 10.44 -27.88
CA ALA A 42 4.25 11.80 -27.84
C ALA A 42 2.71 11.85 -27.72
N SER A 43 2.00 10.92 -28.36
CA SER A 43 0.53 10.83 -28.29
C SER A 43 0.06 10.31 -26.93
N ILE A 44 0.75 9.32 -26.38
CA ILE A 44 0.46 8.77 -25.04
C ILE A 44 0.73 9.83 -23.97
N LEU A 45 1.82 10.61 -24.14
CA LEU A 45 2.13 11.74 -23.26
C LEU A 45 1.06 12.84 -23.32
N ALA A 46 0.41 13.06 -24.47
CA ALA A 46 -0.70 14.01 -24.56
C ALA A 46 -1.90 13.55 -23.72
N THR A 47 -2.25 12.26 -23.79
CA THR A 47 -3.27 11.65 -22.93
C THR A 47 -2.92 11.77 -21.44
N LEU A 48 -1.68 11.48 -21.06
CA LEU A 48 -1.21 11.60 -19.67
C LEU A 48 -1.25 13.05 -19.17
N ARG A 49 -0.91 14.03 -20.01
CA ARG A 49 -1.04 15.45 -19.67
C ARG A 49 -2.49 15.86 -19.48
N ALA A 50 -3.41 15.33 -20.28
CA ALA A 50 -4.84 15.56 -20.11
C ALA A 50 -5.34 14.97 -18.78
N LEU A 51 -4.92 13.74 -18.44
CA LEU A 51 -5.21 13.09 -17.16
C LEU A 51 -4.69 13.90 -15.96
N ALA A 52 -3.43 14.35 -16.02
CA ALA A 52 -2.81 15.18 -14.99
C ALA A 52 -3.54 16.53 -14.83
N SER A 53 -3.91 17.15 -15.96
CA SER A 53 -4.67 18.40 -15.98
C SER A 53 -6.10 18.24 -15.45
N ALA A 54 -6.74 17.09 -15.70
CA ALA A 54 -8.05 16.79 -15.14
C ALA A 54 -7.97 16.62 -13.62
N CYS A 55 -6.93 15.93 -13.13
CA CYS A 55 -6.69 15.72 -11.70
C CYS A 55 -6.33 17.02 -10.95
N SER A 56 -5.65 17.97 -11.62
CA SER A 56 -5.33 19.27 -11.02
C SER A 56 -6.52 20.23 -10.99
N LYS A 57 -7.46 20.08 -11.94
CA LYS A 57 -8.71 20.86 -12.05
C LYS A 57 -9.83 20.31 -11.18
N SER A 58 -9.89 18.99 -10.96
CA SER A 58 -10.76 18.42 -9.96
C SER A 58 -10.30 18.93 -8.59
N GLU A 59 -11.04 19.88 -8.01
CA GLU A 59 -10.93 20.13 -6.58
C GLU A 59 -11.10 18.79 -5.86
N PRO A 60 -10.26 18.46 -4.87
CA PRO A 60 -10.45 17.22 -4.16
C PRO A 60 -11.81 17.31 -3.50
N ALA A 61 -12.72 16.38 -3.83
CA ALA A 61 -13.85 16.06 -2.98
C ALA A 61 -13.27 15.58 -1.64
N GLY A 62 -12.90 16.53 -0.77
CA GLY A 62 -12.17 16.27 0.48
C GLY A 62 -11.04 17.24 0.85
N ALA A 63 -10.68 18.24 0.04
CA ALA A 63 -9.66 19.25 0.41
C ALA A 63 -10.18 20.68 0.27
N SER A 64 -11.30 20.99 0.94
CA SER A 64 -11.53 22.35 1.38
C SER A 64 -10.74 22.58 2.66
N SER A 65 -9.70 23.42 2.61
CA SER A 65 -9.04 24.00 3.78
C SER A 65 -9.85 25.12 4.43
N SER A 66 -11.15 25.22 4.15
CA SER A 66 -12.09 25.83 5.07
C SER A 66 -12.56 24.75 6.03
N SER A 67 -12.39 24.99 7.32
CA SER A 67 -13.33 24.57 8.34
C SER A 67 -14.76 24.82 7.86
N LYS A 68 -15.34 23.88 7.10
CA LYS A 68 -16.79 23.72 7.09
C LYS A 68 -17.07 23.20 8.47
N ALA A 69 -17.32 24.15 9.38
CA ALA A 69 -18.12 23.91 10.55
C ALA A 69 -19.31 23.10 10.04
N LEU A 70 -19.27 21.81 10.39
CA LEU A 70 -20.36 20.89 10.16
C LEU A 70 -21.57 21.59 10.79
N ALA A 71 -22.55 21.89 9.95
CA ALA A 71 -23.79 22.53 10.37
C ALA A 71 -24.37 21.76 11.57
N GLU A 72 -25.04 22.50 12.45
CA GLU A 72 -25.34 22.26 13.88
C GLU A 72 -26.06 20.94 14.30
N ASP A 73 -25.99 19.86 13.50
CA ASP A 73 -26.41 18.48 13.79
C ASP A 73 -25.23 17.49 13.59
N ASP A 74 -24.10 17.69 14.28
CA ASP A 74 -22.79 17.09 13.95
C ASP A 74 -22.63 15.57 14.26
N PRO A 75 -22.54 14.68 13.23
CA PRO A 75 -22.24 13.25 13.41
C PRO A 75 -20.77 12.97 13.80
N ALA A 76 -19.86 13.95 13.79
CA ALA A 76 -18.46 13.77 14.18
C ALA A 76 -18.26 13.51 15.69
N ALA A 77 -19.26 13.78 16.53
CA ALA A 77 -19.21 13.45 17.95
C ALA A 77 -19.10 11.93 18.22
N ASN A 78 -19.59 11.12 17.27
CA ASN A 78 -19.73 9.66 17.41
C ASN A 78 -18.53 8.87 16.88
N TYR A 79 -17.52 9.50 16.27
CA TYR A 79 -16.37 8.81 15.70
C TYR A 79 -15.05 9.33 16.28
N ILE A 80 -14.05 8.44 16.35
CA ILE A 80 -12.69 8.79 16.79
C ILE A 80 -11.85 9.02 15.56
N VAL A 81 -11.44 10.27 15.37
CA VAL A 81 -10.48 10.68 14.35
C VAL A 81 -9.24 11.21 15.07
N VAL A 82 -8.07 10.67 14.73
CA VAL A 82 -6.80 11.20 15.21
C VAL A 82 -6.29 12.30 14.28
N ALA A 83 -5.60 13.28 14.85
CA ALA A 83 -4.98 14.37 14.11
C ALA A 83 -3.50 14.47 14.46
N ASP A 84 -2.69 15.02 13.54
CA ASP A 84 -1.31 15.33 13.85
C ASP A 84 -1.25 16.42 14.93
N GLN A 85 -0.41 16.20 15.94
CA GLN A 85 -0.26 17.08 17.09
C GLN A 85 1.22 17.31 17.37
N ASP A 86 1.54 18.52 17.80
CA ASP A 86 2.88 18.89 18.24
C ASP A 86 3.25 18.16 19.53
N SER A 87 4.56 17.93 19.73
CA SER A 87 5.09 17.19 20.87
C SER A 87 4.67 17.80 22.22
N ALA A 88 4.46 19.13 22.28
CA ALA A 88 4.05 19.81 23.51
C ALA A 88 2.56 19.54 23.84
N SER A 89 1.68 19.59 22.83
CA SER A 89 0.27 19.20 22.99
C SER A 89 0.12 17.74 23.41
N VAL A 90 0.83 16.81 22.76
CA VAL A 90 0.81 15.38 23.13
C VAL A 90 1.29 15.19 24.57
N THR A 91 2.39 15.85 24.95
CA THR A 91 2.92 15.82 26.33
C THR A 91 1.90 16.38 27.33
N SER A 92 1.22 17.48 27.01
CA SER A 92 0.16 18.06 27.85
C SER A 92 -1.00 17.07 28.05
N ARG A 93 -1.42 16.36 27.00
CA ARG A 93 -2.49 15.35 27.08
C ARG A 93 -2.08 14.16 27.93
N ILE A 94 -0.86 13.64 27.77
CA ILE A 94 -0.33 12.57 28.61
C ILE A 94 -0.34 13.01 30.09
N ASN A 95 0.14 14.22 30.38
CA ASN A 95 0.16 14.74 31.75
C ASN A 95 -1.25 14.87 32.35
N ARG A 96 -2.23 15.37 31.60
CA ARG A 96 -3.62 15.43 32.07
C ARG A 96 -4.17 14.04 32.39
N LEU A 97 -3.90 13.06 31.54
CA LEU A 97 -4.37 11.68 31.71
C LEU A 97 -3.74 11.03 32.95
N VAL A 98 -2.44 11.21 33.16
CA VAL A 98 -1.73 10.73 34.35
C VAL A 98 -2.20 11.45 35.62
N LEU A 99 -2.42 12.77 35.57
CA LEU A 99 -2.96 13.53 36.71
C LEU A 99 -4.38 13.10 37.07
N ALA A 100 -5.23 12.82 36.08
CA ALA A 100 -6.57 12.30 36.29
C ALA A 100 -6.53 10.91 36.96
N ALA A 101 -5.65 10.03 36.49
CA ALA A 101 -5.42 8.73 37.10
C ALA A 101 -4.91 8.86 38.56
N ALA A 102 -3.94 9.74 38.82
CA ALA A 102 -3.42 9.98 40.17
C ALA A 102 -4.53 10.50 41.12
N ARG A 103 -5.34 11.45 40.67
CA ARG A 103 -6.51 11.93 41.43
C ARG A 103 -7.52 10.82 41.71
N SER A 104 -7.77 9.93 40.75
CA SER A 104 -8.65 8.77 40.94
C SER A 104 -8.14 7.84 42.05
N ILE A 105 -6.84 7.53 42.03
CA ILE A 105 -6.18 6.70 43.06
C ILE A 105 -6.29 7.36 44.44
N LEU A 106 -5.93 8.64 44.56
CA LEU A 106 -6.00 9.38 45.82
C LEU A 106 -7.43 9.49 46.37
N SER A 107 -8.43 9.52 45.49
CA SER A 107 -9.85 9.51 45.87
C SER A 107 -10.41 8.12 46.21
N GLY A 108 -9.59 7.06 46.22
CA GLY A 108 -10.01 5.70 46.53
C GLY A 108 -10.81 5.00 45.42
N ARG A 109 -10.99 5.62 44.25
CA ARG A 109 -11.70 5.04 43.08
C ARG A 109 -10.84 4.07 42.27
N GLY A 110 -9.58 3.89 42.66
CA GLY A 110 -8.63 2.99 42.00
C GLY A 110 -8.07 3.54 40.69
N PHE A 111 -7.33 2.69 39.99
CA PHE A 111 -6.63 3.01 38.74
C PHE A 111 -7.29 2.30 37.55
N SER A 112 -7.69 3.07 36.53
CA SER A 112 -8.30 2.56 35.31
C SER A 112 -8.01 3.49 34.15
N PHE A 113 -7.88 2.92 32.95
CA PHE A 113 -7.85 3.68 31.70
C PHE A 113 -9.15 3.50 30.93
N ALA A 114 -9.69 4.60 30.39
CA ALA A 114 -10.73 4.56 29.37
C ALA A 114 -10.05 4.41 28.00
N VAL A 115 -10.30 3.30 27.31
CA VAL A 115 -9.65 2.98 26.04
C VAL A 115 -10.69 2.75 24.96
N PRO A 116 -10.61 3.47 23.82
CA PRO A 116 -11.43 3.19 22.65
C PRO A 116 -11.38 1.72 22.20
N SER A 117 -12.54 1.13 21.95
CA SER A 117 -12.66 -0.23 21.43
C SER A 117 -12.28 -0.25 19.96
N ARG A 118 -11.26 -1.03 19.60
CA ARG A 118 -10.83 -1.23 18.20
C ARG A 118 -11.27 -2.57 17.61
N ALA A 119 -12.28 -3.21 18.20
CA ALA A 119 -12.84 -4.46 17.66
C ALA A 119 -13.40 -4.24 16.25
N SER A 120 -13.37 -5.28 15.40
CA SER A 120 -13.90 -5.21 14.02
C SER A 120 -15.36 -4.78 13.96
N SER A 121 -16.16 -5.16 14.96
CA SER A 121 -17.57 -4.74 15.09
C SER A 121 -17.76 -3.24 15.38
N ASN A 122 -16.69 -2.52 15.73
CA ASN A 122 -16.72 -1.09 16.01
C ASN A 122 -16.12 -0.25 14.88
N GLN A 123 -15.76 -0.90 13.76
CA GLN A 123 -15.18 -0.29 12.58
C GLN A 123 -16.24 -0.25 11.48
N VAL A 124 -16.51 0.94 10.95
CA VAL A 124 -17.56 1.17 9.97
C VAL A 124 -16.95 1.85 8.76
N TYR A 125 -17.25 1.36 7.56
CA TYR A 125 -16.91 2.06 6.33
C TYR A 125 -17.95 3.15 6.07
N LEU A 126 -17.50 4.39 5.85
CA LEU A 126 -18.36 5.52 5.51
C LEU A 126 -18.28 5.79 4.01
N PRO A 127 -19.36 5.55 3.24
CA PRO A 127 -19.41 5.82 1.80
C PRO A 127 -19.04 7.26 1.44
N ASP A 128 -19.57 8.25 2.17
CA ASP A 128 -19.38 9.67 1.86
C ASP A 128 -17.91 10.13 1.97
N LEU A 129 -17.11 9.40 2.74
CA LEU A 129 -15.71 9.72 3.03
C LEU A 129 -14.72 8.74 2.40
N ASP A 130 -15.23 7.70 1.71
CA ASP A 130 -14.50 6.56 1.15
C ASP A 130 -13.41 6.02 2.09
N ARG A 131 -13.75 5.83 3.37
CA ARG A 131 -12.79 5.38 4.38
C ARG A 131 -13.43 4.61 5.53
N ILE A 132 -12.64 3.73 6.14
CA ILE A 132 -13.03 3.03 7.37
C ILE A 132 -12.74 3.92 8.57
N VAL A 133 -13.76 4.18 9.40
CA VAL A 133 -13.66 4.98 10.63
C VAL A 133 -13.95 4.14 11.87
N LEU A 134 -13.53 4.65 13.04
CA LEU A 134 -13.75 4.02 14.33
C LEU A 134 -14.88 4.70 15.11
N VAL A 135 -15.91 3.96 15.52
CA VAL A 135 -17.01 4.49 16.34
C VAL A 135 -16.51 4.74 17.77
N ARG A 136 -16.97 5.82 18.41
CA ARG A 136 -16.57 6.25 19.76
C ARG A 136 -17.23 5.39 20.83
N ARG A 137 -16.71 4.18 21.01
CA ARG A 137 -17.07 3.25 22.08
C ARG A 137 -15.87 3.02 22.96
N GLU A 138 -15.97 3.31 24.24
CA GLU A 138 -14.88 3.13 25.18
C GLU A 138 -15.05 1.85 26.01
N SER A 139 -13.92 1.27 26.38
CA SER A 139 -13.80 0.13 27.28
C SER A 139 -12.93 0.53 28.46
N ALA A 140 -13.40 0.28 29.68
CA ALA A 140 -12.59 0.52 30.87
C ALA A 140 -11.58 -0.62 31.06
N ARG A 141 -10.35 -0.27 31.40
CA ARG A 141 -9.27 -1.20 31.77
C ARG A 141 -8.87 -0.96 33.23
N PRO A 142 -9.67 -1.44 34.19
CA PRO A 142 -9.33 -1.31 35.60
C PRO A 142 -8.11 -2.17 35.94
N PHE A 143 -7.19 -1.64 36.73
CA PHE A 143 -6.02 -2.37 37.20
C PHE A 143 -6.37 -3.44 38.25
N ALA A 144 -7.42 -3.23 39.03
CA ALA A 144 -7.85 -4.15 40.08
C ALA A 144 -8.45 -5.47 39.55
N ASN A 145 -8.73 -5.57 38.24
CA ASN A 145 -9.24 -6.78 37.63
C ASN A 145 -8.09 -7.60 37.03
N VAL A 146 -7.95 -8.86 37.45
CA VAL A 146 -6.90 -9.80 37.03
C VAL A 146 -6.79 -9.91 35.50
N ALA A 147 -7.93 -9.88 34.79
CA ALA A 147 -7.95 -10.00 33.33
C ALA A 147 -7.38 -8.77 32.60
N THR A 148 -7.51 -7.57 33.18
CA THR A 148 -7.10 -6.29 32.57
C THR A 148 -5.86 -5.68 33.21
N ALA A 149 -5.44 -6.16 34.38
CA ALA A 149 -4.30 -5.67 35.15
C ALA A 149 -3.04 -5.58 34.29
N ARG A 150 -2.68 -6.66 33.59
CA ARG A 150 -1.49 -6.69 32.73
C ARG A 150 -1.57 -5.65 31.61
N LYS A 151 -2.72 -5.52 30.93
CA LYS A 151 -2.92 -4.54 29.85
C LYS A 151 -2.87 -3.09 30.38
N ALA A 152 -3.43 -2.84 31.56
CA ALA A 152 -3.35 -1.53 32.22
C ALA A 152 -1.90 -1.17 32.57
N THR A 153 -1.11 -2.11 33.10
CA THR A 153 0.32 -1.91 33.37
C THR A 153 1.11 -1.61 32.10
N ILE A 154 0.87 -2.37 31.02
CA ILE A 154 1.51 -2.13 29.71
C ILE A 154 1.15 -0.72 29.20
N THR A 155 -0.12 -0.30 29.32
CA THR A 155 -0.58 1.03 28.90
C THR A 155 0.13 2.14 29.66
N ALA A 156 0.23 2.02 30.99
CA ALA A 156 0.96 2.98 31.82
C ALA A 156 2.45 3.04 31.44
N ARG A 157 3.08 1.88 31.16
CA ARG A 157 4.48 1.80 30.75
C ARG A 157 4.72 2.45 29.40
N VAL A 158 3.88 2.17 28.40
CA VAL A 158 3.98 2.80 27.07
C VAL A 158 3.81 4.30 27.17
N LEU A 159 2.82 4.81 27.92
CA LEU A 159 2.65 6.25 28.16
C LEU A 159 3.90 6.89 28.79
N SER A 160 4.50 6.22 29.77
CA SER A 160 5.75 6.68 30.40
C SER A 160 6.93 6.73 29.42
N LEU A 161 7.06 5.73 28.54
CA LEU A 161 8.14 5.67 27.55
C LEU A 161 7.93 6.77 26.50
N VAL A 162 6.72 6.91 25.96
CA VAL A 162 6.36 7.97 25.00
C VAL A 162 6.64 9.35 25.61
N HIS A 163 6.22 9.60 26.86
CA HIS A 163 6.51 10.87 27.53
C HIS A 163 8.02 11.14 27.66
N ALA A 164 8.83 10.12 27.95
CA ALA A 164 10.28 10.27 28.03
C ALA A 164 10.93 10.56 26.65
N VAL A 165 10.44 9.91 25.59
CA VAL A 165 10.89 10.11 24.22
C VAL A 165 10.56 11.52 23.74
N LEU A 166 9.31 11.97 23.93
CA LEU A 166 8.86 13.31 23.58
C LEU A 166 9.66 14.39 24.33
N ARG A 167 9.90 14.22 25.63
CA ARG A 167 10.71 15.16 26.43
C ARG A 167 12.16 15.28 25.96
N ARG A 168 12.72 14.22 25.38
CA ARG A 168 14.09 14.22 24.84
C ARG A 168 14.15 14.69 23.39
N GLY A 169 13.02 14.82 22.71
CA GLY A 169 12.96 15.17 21.29
C GLY A 169 13.56 14.10 20.37
N ILE A 170 13.65 12.85 20.82
CA ILE A 170 14.20 11.73 20.04
C ILE A 170 13.08 10.91 19.41
N HIS A 171 13.43 10.04 18.46
CA HIS A 171 12.54 9.05 17.84
C HIS A 171 13.01 7.65 18.19
N VAL A 172 12.07 6.72 18.39
CA VAL A 172 12.37 5.35 18.81
C VAL A 172 11.59 4.37 17.93
N THR A 173 12.20 3.24 17.57
CA THR A 173 11.48 2.23 16.77
C THR A 173 10.57 1.38 17.65
N LYS A 174 9.54 0.76 17.05
CA LYS A 174 8.69 -0.22 17.75
C LYS A 174 9.47 -1.35 18.41
N ARG A 175 10.56 -1.80 17.79
CA ARG A 175 11.40 -2.88 18.33
C ARG A 175 12.18 -2.39 19.54
N ASP A 176 12.76 -1.19 19.48
CA ASP A 176 13.48 -0.62 20.62
C ASP A 176 12.53 -0.43 21.81
N LEU A 177 11.31 0.04 21.56
CA LEU A 177 10.26 0.14 22.59
C LEU A 177 9.92 -1.24 23.19
N PHE A 178 9.80 -2.28 22.36
CA PHE A 178 9.58 -3.65 22.85
C PHE A 178 10.76 -4.16 23.70
N TYR A 179 12.00 -3.87 23.31
CA TYR A 179 13.18 -4.32 24.04
C TYR A 179 13.41 -3.62 25.38
N THR A 180 12.74 -2.49 25.66
CA THR A 180 12.86 -1.85 26.98
C THR A 180 12.32 -2.73 28.10
N ASP A 181 11.28 -3.55 27.84
CA ASP A 181 10.65 -4.42 28.84
C ASP A 181 10.03 -5.69 28.23
N VAL A 182 10.88 -6.52 27.60
CA VAL A 182 10.47 -7.78 26.94
C VAL A 182 9.64 -8.68 27.86
N LYS A 183 9.98 -8.77 29.15
CA LYS A 183 9.25 -9.61 30.13
C LYS A 183 7.82 -9.12 30.37
N LEU A 184 7.58 -7.82 30.33
CA LEU A 184 6.26 -7.24 30.54
C LEU A 184 5.38 -7.41 29.29
N PHE A 185 5.94 -7.05 28.13
CA PHE A 185 5.22 -7.10 26.85
C PHE A 185 4.98 -8.54 26.39
N GLY A 186 5.94 -9.45 26.60
CA GLY A 186 5.89 -10.83 26.11
C GLY A 186 6.08 -10.88 24.60
N ASP A 187 5.05 -10.45 23.86
CA ASP A 187 5.03 -10.44 22.40
C ASP A 187 4.96 -9.01 21.85
N GLN A 188 5.66 -8.75 20.75
CA GLN A 188 5.65 -7.44 20.09
C GLN A 188 4.23 -7.02 19.65
N ALA A 189 3.37 -7.98 19.32
CA ALA A 189 1.97 -7.71 18.97
C ALA A 189 1.20 -7.02 20.12
N GLN A 190 1.55 -7.30 21.38
CA GLN A 190 0.90 -6.68 22.55
C GLN A 190 1.34 -5.23 22.73
N SER A 191 2.64 -4.93 22.58
CA SER A 191 3.14 -3.55 22.65
C SER A 191 2.59 -2.70 21.51
N ASP A 192 2.54 -3.25 20.30
CA ASP A 192 1.97 -2.58 19.13
C ASP A 192 0.47 -2.30 19.31
N ALA A 193 -0.30 -3.27 19.82
CA ALA A 193 -1.72 -3.06 20.09
C ALA A 193 -1.93 -1.96 21.14
N VAL A 194 -1.15 -1.92 22.22
CA VAL A 194 -1.30 -0.88 23.25
C VAL A 194 -0.81 0.48 22.76
N LEU A 195 0.22 0.54 21.92
CA LEU A 195 0.66 1.79 21.30
C LEU A 195 -0.46 2.43 20.47
N ASP A 196 -1.20 1.62 19.72
CA ASP A 196 -2.35 2.07 18.95
C ASP A 196 -3.50 2.55 19.85
N ASP A 197 -3.73 1.87 20.97
CA ASP A 197 -4.71 2.29 21.97
C ASP A 197 -4.32 3.66 22.55
N VAL A 198 -3.04 3.87 22.87
CA VAL A 198 -2.50 5.15 23.36
C VAL A 198 -2.68 6.27 22.34
N SER A 199 -2.40 6.01 21.05
CA SER A 199 -2.66 6.95 19.95
C SER A 199 -4.13 7.38 19.91
N CYS A 200 -5.06 6.44 20.05
CA CYS A 200 -6.50 6.72 20.10
C CYS A 200 -6.91 7.46 21.38
N MET A 201 -6.38 7.09 22.54
CA MET A 201 -6.66 7.73 23.84
C MET A 201 -6.20 9.19 23.86
N LEU A 202 -5.06 9.48 23.26
CA LEU A 202 -4.52 10.84 23.16
C LEU A 202 -5.16 11.63 22.00
N GLY A 203 -5.79 10.94 21.05
CA GLY A 203 -6.37 11.56 19.86
C GLY A 203 -5.31 12.13 18.90
N CYS A 204 -4.12 11.53 18.88
CA CYS A 204 -3.02 11.95 18.02
C CYS A 204 -2.59 10.81 17.09
N THR A 205 -1.99 11.13 15.95
CA THR A 205 -1.42 10.12 15.05
C THR A 205 -0.24 9.40 15.70
N ARG A 206 0.16 8.26 15.11
CA ARG A 206 1.34 7.52 15.61
C ARG A 206 2.63 8.30 15.44
N SER A 207 2.76 9.05 14.35
CA SER A 207 3.92 9.91 14.08
C SER A 207 4.12 10.94 15.21
N SER A 208 3.02 11.48 15.74
CA SER A 208 3.02 12.43 16.86
C SER A 208 3.56 11.83 18.18
N LEU A 209 3.63 10.50 18.31
CA LEU A 209 4.19 9.82 19.50
C LEU A 209 5.72 9.66 19.43
N HIS A 210 6.36 10.05 18.32
CA HIS A 210 7.78 9.81 18.04
C HIS A 210 8.17 8.31 18.07
N VAL A 211 7.19 7.42 17.83
CA VAL A 211 7.43 5.98 17.70
C VAL A 211 7.26 5.57 16.25
N VAL A 212 8.38 5.24 15.60
CA VAL A 212 8.42 4.94 14.16
C VAL A 212 8.37 3.44 13.88
N ALA A 213 7.73 3.07 12.77
CA ALA A 213 7.79 1.71 12.25
C ALA A 213 9.08 1.52 11.43
N SER A 214 9.49 0.26 11.22
CA SER A 214 10.55 -0.05 10.27
C SER A 214 10.06 0.29 8.86
N GLU A 215 10.82 1.14 8.17
CA GLU A 215 10.54 1.53 6.79
C GLU A 215 10.93 0.41 5.81
N LYS A 216 10.13 0.26 4.77
CA LYS A 216 10.46 -0.61 3.61
C LYS A 216 10.24 0.10 2.28
N GLY A 217 9.58 1.26 2.32
CA GLY A 217 9.22 2.05 1.16
C GLY A 217 10.42 2.56 0.39
N VAL A 218 10.33 2.51 -0.94
CA VAL A 218 11.33 3.05 -1.85
C VAL A 218 10.65 3.89 -2.93
N VAL A 219 11.25 5.01 -3.29
CA VAL A 219 10.81 5.91 -4.36
C VAL A 219 11.92 6.13 -5.38
N VAL A 220 11.56 6.17 -6.67
CA VAL A 220 12.44 6.54 -7.78
C VAL A 220 11.65 7.30 -8.84
N GLY A 221 12.30 8.21 -9.56
CA GLY A 221 11.68 8.89 -10.70
C GLY A 221 11.76 10.41 -10.60
N ARG A 222 10.86 11.09 -11.32
CA ARG A 222 10.86 12.55 -11.50
C ARG A 222 10.39 13.27 -10.23
N LEU A 223 11.17 13.20 -9.17
CA LEU A 223 10.85 13.79 -7.86
C LEU A 223 12.12 14.35 -7.22
N THR A 224 12.01 15.54 -6.65
CA THR A 224 13.03 16.13 -5.78
C THR A 224 12.36 16.60 -4.50
N PHE A 225 12.96 16.33 -3.36
CA PHE A 225 12.49 16.81 -2.06
C PHE A 225 13.66 17.08 -1.12
N ALA A 226 13.46 17.88 -0.09
CA ALA A 226 14.43 18.08 0.98
C ALA A 226 14.06 17.22 2.19
N ASP A 227 15.05 16.55 2.78
CA ASP A 227 14.93 15.78 4.02
C ASP A 227 15.93 16.34 5.03
N ASP A 228 15.43 16.93 6.12
CA ASP A 228 16.23 17.59 7.16
C ASP A 228 17.24 18.64 6.63
N GLY A 229 16.88 19.30 5.53
CA GLY A 229 17.71 20.32 4.85
C GLY A 229 18.53 19.79 3.67
N ASP A 230 18.67 18.47 3.52
CA ASP A 230 19.40 17.87 2.40
C ASP A 230 18.48 17.68 1.19
N ARG A 231 18.81 18.33 0.07
CA ARG A 231 18.06 18.19 -1.19
C ARG A 231 18.38 16.85 -1.86
N ILE A 232 17.37 16.02 -2.02
CA ILE A 232 17.43 14.67 -2.60
C ILE A 232 16.76 14.67 -3.96
N ASP A 233 17.52 14.31 -5.00
CA ASP A 233 17.03 14.11 -6.37
C ASP A 233 16.81 12.61 -6.66
N CYS A 234 15.55 12.17 -6.69
CA CYS A 234 15.17 10.77 -6.92
C CYS A 234 15.43 10.28 -8.35
N THR A 235 15.80 11.16 -9.30
CA THR A 235 16.16 10.76 -10.67
C THR A 235 17.58 10.20 -10.77
N ARG A 236 18.43 10.48 -9.77
CA ARG A 236 19.88 10.14 -9.79
C ARG A 236 20.28 9.08 -8.76
N MET A 237 19.32 8.37 -8.18
CA MET A 237 19.55 7.39 -7.10
C MET A 237 19.88 5.96 -7.59
N GLY A 238 20.12 5.79 -8.89
CA GLY A 238 20.34 4.47 -9.49
C GLY A 238 19.10 3.59 -9.47
N VAL A 239 19.30 2.27 -9.55
CA VAL A 239 18.21 1.26 -9.61
C VAL A 239 17.58 1.02 -8.24
N GLY A 240 18.34 1.24 -7.16
CA GLY A 240 17.89 1.02 -5.79
C GLY A 240 16.90 2.06 -5.26
N GLY A 241 16.77 3.21 -5.94
CA GLY A 241 15.92 4.32 -5.50
C GLY A 241 16.35 4.93 -4.16
N LYS A 242 15.54 5.86 -3.64
CA LYS A 242 15.70 6.44 -2.31
C LYS A 242 14.71 5.77 -1.35
N ALA A 243 15.18 5.32 -0.19
CA ALA A 243 14.30 4.88 0.88
C ALA A 243 13.43 6.05 1.37
N ILE A 244 12.13 5.81 1.51
CA ILE A 244 11.18 6.82 1.98
C ILE A 244 11.50 7.12 3.45
N PRO A 245 11.75 8.37 3.84
CA PRO A 245 12.11 8.70 5.21
C PRO A 245 10.95 8.35 6.17
N PRO A 246 11.27 7.93 7.40
CA PRO A 246 10.26 7.47 8.34
C PRO A 246 9.48 8.65 8.94
N ASN A 247 10.11 9.83 8.97
CA ASN A 247 9.52 11.06 9.45
C ASN A 247 9.17 11.99 8.28
N ILE A 248 7.94 11.84 7.79
CA ILE A 248 7.49 12.58 6.62
C ILE A 248 7.30 14.06 6.94
N ASP A 249 7.12 14.45 8.20
CA ASP A 249 6.97 15.85 8.58
C ASP A 249 8.22 16.68 8.29
N ARG A 250 9.41 16.05 8.29
CA ARG A 250 10.68 16.70 7.93
C ARG A 250 10.89 16.84 6.43
N VAL A 251 10.09 16.13 5.63
CA VAL A 251 10.14 16.27 4.18
C VAL A 251 9.57 17.63 3.81
N SER A 252 10.27 18.38 2.97
CA SER A 252 9.83 19.70 2.50
C SER A 252 10.30 19.96 1.07
N GLY A 253 9.77 21.00 0.43
CA GLY A 253 10.18 21.39 -0.93
C GLY A 253 9.98 20.30 -1.97
N ILE A 254 8.80 19.67 -1.98
CA ILE A 254 8.46 18.62 -2.96
C ILE A 254 8.26 19.28 -4.33
N GLU A 255 9.16 18.96 -5.26
CA GLU A 255 9.15 19.46 -6.64
C GLU A 255 9.15 18.29 -7.62
N SER A 256 8.32 18.36 -8.66
CA SER A 256 8.20 17.31 -9.66
C SER A 256 7.63 17.84 -10.97
N ASP A 257 8.11 17.30 -12.09
CA ASP A 257 7.53 17.46 -13.42
C ASP A 257 6.86 16.16 -13.93
N ALA A 258 6.58 15.22 -13.02
CA ALA A 258 5.86 13.99 -13.32
C ALA A 258 4.42 14.27 -13.76
N LEU A 259 3.87 13.38 -14.59
CA LEU A 259 2.48 13.41 -15.03
C LEU A 259 1.58 12.50 -14.18
N PHE A 260 2.16 11.49 -13.52
CA PHE A 260 1.44 10.56 -12.66
C PHE A 260 2.38 9.89 -11.66
N ILE A 261 1.80 9.28 -10.63
CA ILE A 261 2.48 8.43 -9.65
C ILE A 261 2.13 6.98 -9.96
N LEU A 262 3.13 6.12 -10.14
CA LEU A 262 2.99 4.69 -10.34
C LEU A 262 3.32 3.95 -9.04
N LEU A 263 2.30 3.42 -8.38
CA LEU A 263 2.40 2.57 -7.21
C LEU A 263 2.61 1.12 -7.64
N VAL A 264 3.71 0.50 -7.23
CA VAL A 264 4.08 -0.87 -7.62
C VAL A 264 4.20 -1.75 -6.37
N GLU A 265 3.46 -2.84 -6.33
CA GLU A 265 3.47 -3.76 -5.19
C GLU A 265 4.81 -4.50 -5.04
N LYS A 266 5.25 -5.19 -6.09
CA LYS A 266 6.39 -6.13 -6.06
C LYS A 266 7.72 -5.40 -6.29
N ASP A 267 8.67 -5.63 -5.39
CA ASP A 267 10.03 -5.03 -5.46
C ASP A 267 10.74 -5.36 -6.78
N ALA A 268 10.58 -6.58 -7.28
CA ALA A 268 11.18 -6.99 -8.55
C ALA A 268 10.63 -6.23 -9.78
N ALA A 269 9.33 -5.93 -9.81
CA ALA A 269 8.74 -5.11 -10.87
C ALA A 269 9.22 -3.66 -10.77
N PHE A 270 9.35 -3.13 -9.55
CA PHE A 270 9.93 -1.83 -9.28
C PHE A 270 11.38 -1.73 -9.79
N MET A 271 12.24 -2.71 -9.46
CA MET A 271 13.63 -2.72 -9.92
C MET A 271 13.74 -2.74 -11.45
N ARG A 272 12.89 -3.53 -12.13
CA ARG A 272 12.85 -3.56 -13.61
C ARG A 272 12.48 -2.20 -14.19
N LEU A 273 11.46 -1.54 -13.64
CA LEU A 273 11.04 -0.20 -14.07
C LEU A 273 12.12 0.87 -13.82
N ALA A 274 12.86 0.73 -12.72
CA ALA A 274 13.97 1.62 -12.38
C ALA A 274 15.18 1.41 -13.32
N GLU A 275 15.51 0.16 -13.63
CA GLU A 275 16.59 -0.23 -14.55
C GLU A 275 16.33 0.28 -15.98
N ASP A 276 15.12 0.07 -16.50
CA ASP A 276 14.71 0.56 -17.82
C ASP A 276 14.47 2.10 -17.85
N ARG A 277 14.63 2.78 -16.71
CA ARG A 277 14.38 4.21 -16.51
C ARG A 277 13.02 4.65 -17.09
N PHE A 278 11.98 3.87 -16.80
CA PHE A 278 10.63 4.11 -17.32
C PHE A 278 10.14 5.54 -17.05
N TYR A 279 10.51 6.08 -15.89
CA TYR A 279 10.23 7.47 -15.47
C TYR A 279 10.84 8.56 -16.37
N ASN A 280 11.83 8.25 -17.22
CA ASN A 280 12.36 9.19 -18.21
C ASN A 280 11.59 9.15 -19.53
N ARG A 281 11.11 7.95 -19.93
CA ARG A 281 10.30 7.77 -21.14
C ARG A 281 8.88 8.31 -20.93
N PHE A 282 8.29 8.00 -19.79
CA PHE A 282 7.01 8.52 -19.33
C PHE A 282 7.24 9.22 -17.99
N PRO A 283 7.24 10.57 -17.95
CA PRO A 283 7.51 11.33 -16.73
C PRO A 283 6.59 10.90 -15.59
N CYS A 284 7.12 10.13 -14.64
CA CYS A 284 6.38 9.60 -13.51
C CYS A 284 7.25 9.45 -12.25
N ILE A 285 6.56 9.33 -11.11
CA ILE A 285 7.17 8.95 -9.83
C ILE A 285 6.78 7.50 -9.58
N ILE A 286 7.74 6.62 -9.36
CA ILE A 286 7.50 5.20 -9.09
C ILE A 286 7.75 4.95 -7.61
N LEU A 287 6.80 4.32 -6.94
CA LEU A 287 6.83 4.09 -5.51
C LEU A 287 6.47 2.63 -5.20
N THR A 288 7.19 2.00 -4.28
CA THR A 288 6.89 0.64 -3.81
C THR A 288 6.99 0.54 -2.29
N ALA A 289 6.14 -0.30 -1.69
CA ALA A 289 6.27 -0.72 -0.30
C ALA A 289 6.80 -2.16 -0.13
N LYS A 290 7.16 -2.82 -1.24
CA LYS A 290 7.59 -4.23 -1.26
C LYS A 290 6.53 -5.18 -0.66
N GLY A 291 5.29 -5.06 -1.14
CA GLY A 291 4.12 -5.78 -0.62
C GLY A 291 3.20 -4.87 0.21
N GLN A 292 2.83 -5.33 1.41
CA GLN A 292 1.91 -4.60 2.28
C GLN A 292 2.51 -3.23 2.71
N PRO A 293 1.77 -2.13 2.52
CA PRO A 293 2.25 -0.80 2.87
C PRO A 293 2.55 -0.61 4.35
N ASP A 294 3.68 0.03 4.65
CA ASP A 294 3.95 0.65 5.94
C ASP A 294 3.28 2.03 6.03
N VAL A 295 3.26 2.58 7.25
CA VAL A 295 2.63 3.87 7.54
C VAL A 295 3.34 5.01 6.81
N ALA A 296 4.68 4.97 6.76
CA ALA A 296 5.49 5.98 6.08
C ALA A 296 5.17 6.02 4.58
N THR A 297 5.18 4.89 3.87
CA THR A 297 4.88 4.89 2.43
C THR A 297 3.50 5.45 2.11
N ARG A 298 2.49 5.16 2.95
CA ARG A 298 1.12 5.68 2.78
C ARG A 298 1.03 7.18 2.99
N LEU A 299 1.63 7.69 4.07
CA LEU A 299 1.72 9.13 4.34
C LEU A 299 2.45 9.85 3.20
N PHE A 300 3.54 9.27 2.70
CA PHE A 300 4.36 9.86 1.65
C PHE A 300 3.59 9.92 0.32
N LEU A 301 2.93 8.81 -0.07
CA LEU A 301 2.08 8.78 -1.26
C LEU A 301 0.95 9.82 -1.19
N ARG A 302 0.27 9.90 -0.05
CA ARG A 302 -0.79 10.89 0.16
C ARG A 302 -0.26 12.31 0.05
N ARG A 303 0.88 12.59 0.67
CA ARG A 303 1.52 13.90 0.62
C ARG A 303 1.89 14.30 -0.80
N LEU A 304 2.48 13.38 -1.57
CA LEU A 304 2.75 13.60 -3.00
C LEU A 304 1.46 13.88 -3.78
N LYS A 305 0.39 13.13 -3.55
CA LYS A 305 -0.91 13.35 -4.21
C LYS A 305 -1.49 14.73 -3.87
N VAL A 306 -1.45 15.15 -2.61
CA VAL A 306 -2.02 16.42 -2.17
C VAL A 306 -1.22 17.61 -2.67
N GLU A 307 0.12 17.55 -2.57
CA GLU A 307 1.00 18.66 -2.96
C GLU A 307 1.14 18.78 -4.49
N LEU A 308 1.32 17.66 -5.19
CA LEU A 308 1.54 17.65 -6.65
C LEU A 308 0.25 17.53 -7.46
N LYS A 309 -0.88 17.15 -6.84
CA LYS A 309 -2.18 16.91 -7.49
C LYS A 309 -2.10 15.96 -8.69
N LEU A 310 -1.25 14.94 -8.60
CA LEU A 310 -1.03 13.97 -9.67
C LEU A 310 -1.97 12.76 -9.55
N PRO A 311 -2.41 12.16 -10.67
CA PRO A 311 -3.13 10.88 -10.64
C PRO A 311 -2.21 9.76 -10.14
N VAL A 312 -2.76 8.84 -9.34
CA VAL A 312 -2.05 7.67 -8.83
C VAL A 312 -2.56 6.43 -9.56
N LEU A 313 -1.67 5.70 -10.21
CA LEU A 313 -1.95 4.44 -10.90
C LEU A 313 -1.30 3.30 -10.11
N ALA A 314 -2.03 2.25 -9.81
CA ALA A 314 -1.52 1.11 -9.05
C ALA A 314 -1.33 -0.13 -9.93
N LEU A 315 -0.17 -0.75 -9.79
CA LEU A 315 0.22 -2.03 -10.37
C LEU A 315 0.43 -3.06 -9.25
N VAL A 316 -0.50 -4.01 -9.14
CA VAL A 316 -0.54 -5.08 -8.14
C VAL A 316 -0.61 -6.46 -8.82
N ASP A 317 -0.28 -7.52 -8.09
CA ASP A 317 -0.43 -8.90 -8.58
C ASP A 317 -1.92 -9.23 -8.85
N SER A 318 -2.18 -10.12 -9.82
CA SER A 318 -3.54 -10.55 -10.18
C SER A 318 -4.04 -11.63 -9.21
N ASP A 319 -4.21 -11.26 -7.96
CA ASP A 319 -4.76 -12.10 -6.91
C ASP A 319 -5.58 -11.29 -5.86
N PRO A 320 -6.32 -11.94 -4.95
CA PRO A 320 -7.10 -11.24 -3.93
C PRO A 320 -6.23 -10.45 -2.95
N TYR A 321 -4.95 -10.80 -2.80
CA TYR A 321 -4.03 -10.10 -1.91
C TYR A 321 -3.56 -8.77 -2.51
N GLY A 322 -3.28 -8.71 -3.80
CA GLY A 322 -2.97 -7.48 -4.53
C GLY A 322 -4.10 -6.48 -4.43
N LEU A 323 -5.35 -6.94 -4.58
CA LEU A 323 -6.53 -6.10 -4.42
C LEU A 323 -6.74 -5.64 -2.96
N LYS A 324 -6.42 -6.49 -1.98
CA LYS A 324 -6.39 -6.11 -0.56
C LYS A 324 -5.29 -5.10 -0.23
N ILE A 325 -4.13 -5.18 -0.88
CA ILE A 325 -3.07 -4.18 -0.73
C ILE A 325 -3.56 -2.84 -1.27
N LEU A 326 -4.17 -2.84 -2.46
CA LEU A 326 -4.74 -1.64 -3.06
C LEU A 326 -5.82 -0.99 -2.16
N SER A 327 -6.71 -1.80 -1.59
CA SER A 327 -7.76 -1.28 -0.69
C SER A 327 -7.19 -0.64 0.59
N VAL A 328 -6.04 -1.10 1.09
CA VAL A 328 -5.37 -0.46 2.24
C VAL A 328 -4.87 0.94 1.91
N TYR A 329 -4.39 1.17 0.69
CA TYR A 329 -4.00 2.52 0.25
C TYR A 329 -5.22 3.44 0.08
N MET A 330 -6.32 2.93 -0.47
CA MET A 330 -7.52 3.72 -0.76
C MET A 330 -8.41 3.96 0.46
N CYS A 331 -8.89 2.91 1.12
CA CYS A 331 -9.93 3.00 2.15
C CYS A 331 -9.38 2.86 3.57
N GLY A 332 -8.12 2.40 3.70
CA GLY A 332 -7.41 2.25 4.96
C GLY A 332 -7.39 0.82 5.48
N SER A 333 -6.62 0.60 6.54
CA SER A 333 -6.56 -0.72 7.19
C SER A 333 -7.56 -0.76 8.34
N LYS A 334 -8.30 -1.86 8.47
CA LYS A 334 -9.15 -2.17 9.64
C LYS A 334 -8.43 -1.92 10.97
N ASN A 335 -7.18 -2.36 11.08
CA ASN A 335 -6.35 -2.20 12.28
C ASN A 335 -5.99 -0.73 12.61
N MET A 336 -6.00 0.14 11.61
CA MET A 336 -5.66 1.58 11.73
C MET A 336 -6.82 2.48 11.33
N SER A 337 -8.07 2.01 11.49
CA SER A 337 -9.29 2.72 11.10
C SER A 337 -9.41 4.12 11.71
N TYR A 338 -8.86 4.32 12.90
CA TYR A 338 -8.81 5.62 13.58
C TYR A 338 -7.94 6.68 12.85
N ASP A 339 -6.96 6.24 12.07
CA ASP A 339 -5.98 7.07 11.34
C ASP A 339 -6.17 6.98 9.80
N SER A 340 -7.25 6.33 9.34
CA SER A 340 -7.57 6.29 7.91
C SER A 340 -7.62 7.70 7.33
N ALA A 341 -8.14 8.66 8.10
CA ALA A 341 -8.25 10.05 7.67
C ALA A 341 -6.93 10.70 7.27
N ASN A 342 -5.76 10.24 7.76
CA ASN A 342 -4.44 10.77 7.38
C ASN A 342 -3.64 9.81 6.49
N LEU A 343 -4.02 8.53 6.43
CA LEU A 343 -3.27 7.48 5.74
C LEU A 343 -3.88 7.00 4.42
N THR A 344 -5.09 7.42 4.09
CA THR A 344 -5.74 7.06 2.83
C THR A 344 -5.44 8.03 1.71
N THR A 345 -5.34 7.48 0.51
CA THR A 345 -5.32 8.22 -0.76
C THR A 345 -6.48 7.70 -1.60
N PRO A 346 -7.66 8.33 -1.53
CA PRO A 346 -8.78 7.95 -2.41
C PRO A 346 -8.44 8.27 -3.87
N ASP A 347 -9.19 7.70 -4.82
CA ASP A 347 -8.98 7.89 -6.27
C ASP A 347 -7.61 7.37 -6.78
N ILE A 348 -7.17 6.23 -6.26
CA ILE A 348 -6.13 5.44 -6.93
C ILE A 348 -6.79 4.70 -8.10
N LYS A 349 -6.12 4.58 -9.23
CA LYS A 349 -6.64 3.86 -10.40
C LYS A 349 -5.93 2.53 -10.54
N TRP A 350 -6.67 1.43 -10.53
CA TRP A 350 -6.10 0.10 -10.69
C TRP A 350 -5.73 -0.13 -12.16
N LEU A 351 -4.44 -0.08 -12.46
CA LEU A 351 -3.90 -0.21 -13.82
C LEU A 351 -3.80 -1.68 -14.25
N GLY A 352 -3.42 -2.55 -13.33
CA GLY A 352 -3.18 -3.97 -13.57
C GLY A 352 -2.35 -4.62 -12.48
N VAL A 353 -1.90 -5.86 -12.62
CA VAL A 353 -2.37 -6.83 -13.63
C VAL A 353 -3.76 -7.29 -13.24
N ARG A 354 -4.76 -7.07 -14.10
CA ARG A 354 -6.13 -7.49 -13.81
C ARG A 354 -6.38 -8.93 -14.27
N PRO A 355 -7.33 -9.65 -13.65
CA PRO A 355 -7.81 -10.94 -14.17
C PRO A 355 -8.17 -10.91 -15.66
N SER A 356 -8.86 -9.85 -16.11
CA SER A 356 -9.18 -9.65 -17.53
C SER A 356 -7.95 -9.58 -18.44
N ASP A 357 -6.83 -9.07 -17.90
CA ASP A 357 -5.60 -8.90 -18.66
C ASP A 357 -4.93 -10.23 -18.97
N LEU A 358 -5.11 -11.24 -18.11
CA LEU A 358 -4.52 -12.56 -18.33
C LEU A 358 -5.00 -13.13 -19.67
N ASP A 359 -6.29 -12.99 -19.97
CA ASP A 359 -6.89 -13.44 -21.22
C ASP A 359 -6.64 -12.46 -22.37
N LYS A 360 -6.80 -11.14 -22.14
CA LYS A 360 -6.60 -10.09 -23.16
C LYS A 360 -5.18 -10.12 -23.74
N TYR A 361 -4.17 -10.32 -22.91
CA TYR A 361 -2.77 -10.38 -23.32
C TYR A 361 -2.27 -11.81 -23.59
N ARG A 362 -3.15 -12.82 -23.50
CA ARG A 362 -2.84 -14.25 -23.71
C ARG A 362 -1.67 -14.74 -22.86
N VAL A 363 -1.63 -14.33 -21.59
CA VAL A 363 -0.59 -14.75 -20.64
C VAL A 363 -0.58 -16.28 -20.57
N PRO A 364 0.58 -16.94 -20.81
CA PRO A 364 0.67 -18.39 -20.87
C PRO A 364 0.09 -19.08 -19.62
N GLU A 365 -0.66 -20.17 -19.81
CA GLU A 365 -1.28 -20.92 -18.71
C GLU A 365 -0.25 -21.43 -17.69
N GLN A 366 0.96 -21.76 -18.13
CA GLN A 366 2.06 -22.16 -17.24
C GLN A 366 2.48 -21.09 -16.23
N CYS A 367 2.19 -19.81 -16.52
CA CYS A 367 2.44 -18.69 -15.61
C CYS A 367 1.21 -18.32 -14.78
N ARG A 368 0.07 -18.99 -15.00
CA ARG A 368 -1.15 -18.85 -14.22
C ARG A 368 -1.17 -19.95 -13.15
N LEU A 369 -1.12 -19.54 -11.89
CA LEU A 369 -1.11 -20.44 -10.76
C LEU A 369 -2.56 -20.73 -10.32
N PRO A 370 -2.87 -21.96 -9.88
CA PRO A 370 -4.16 -22.22 -9.27
C PRO A 370 -4.29 -21.46 -7.94
N MET A 371 -5.49 -20.99 -7.66
CA MET A 371 -5.82 -20.39 -6.37
C MET A 371 -5.86 -21.43 -5.27
N THR A 372 -5.36 -21.05 -4.09
CA THR A 372 -5.52 -21.84 -2.87
C THR A 372 -6.91 -21.63 -2.27
N ASP A 373 -7.36 -22.55 -1.40
CA ASP A 373 -8.63 -22.38 -0.67
C ASP A 373 -8.65 -21.09 0.16
N HIS A 374 -7.48 -20.67 0.66
CA HIS A 374 -7.34 -19.42 1.38
C HIS A 374 -7.56 -18.21 0.46
N ASP A 375 -7.00 -18.22 -0.75
CA ASP A 375 -7.20 -17.15 -1.74
C ASP A 375 -8.69 -17.01 -2.09
N ILE A 376 -9.38 -18.14 -2.31
CA ILE A 376 -10.82 -18.17 -2.62
C ILE A 376 -11.63 -17.60 -1.46
N LYS A 377 -11.26 -17.94 -0.21
CA LYS A 377 -11.92 -17.40 0.97
C LYS A 377 -11.76 -15.88 1.06
N VAL A 378 -10.54 -15.38 0.89
CA VAL A 378 -10.25 -13.92 0.91
C VAL A 378 -11.00 -13.20 -0.21
N GLY A 379 -11.05 -13.77 -1.42
CA GLY A 379 -11.80 -13.18 -2.53
C GLY A 379 -13.31 -13.10 -2.25
N LYS A 380 -13.90 -14.11 -1.60
CA LYS A 380 -15.30 -14.07 -1.17
C LYS A 380 -15.54 -13.04 -0.08
N GLU A 381 -14.69 -12.99 0.94
CA GLU A 381 -14.76 -11.98 2.01
C GLU A 381 -14.67 -10.56 1.40
N MET A 382 -13.80 -10.35 0.41
CA MET A 382 -13.67 -9.07 -0.28
C MET A 382 -14.91 -8.66 -1.07
N LEU A 383 -15.61 -9.61 -1.73
CA LEU A 383 -16.88 -9.31 -2.41
C LEU A 383 -17.98 -8.85 -1.45
N GLU A 384 -17.88 -9.21 -0.16
CA GLU A 384 -18.83 -8.80 0.86
C GLU A 384 -18.56 -7.40 1.41
N GLU A 385 -17.35 -6.84 1.21
CA GLU A 385 -16.98 -5.52 1.71
C GLU A 385 -17.65 -4.39 0.92
N ASP A 386 -18.13 -3.36 1.63
CA ASP A 386 -18.91 -2.28 1.04
C ASP A 386 -18.13 -1.45 0.00
N PHE A 387 -16.83 -1.22 0.23
CA PHE A 387 -15.99 -0.46 -0.70
C PHE A 387 -15.76 -1.20 -2.04
N VAL A 388 -15.75 -2.54 -2.03
CA VAL A 388 -15.65 -3.33 -3.27
C VAL A 388 -16.97 -3.29 -4.02
N LYS A 389 -18.10 -3.45 -3.30
CA LYS A 389 -19.45 -3.42 -3.89
C LYS A 389 -19.77 -2.11 -4.59
N GLN A 390 -19.20 -0.99 -4.13
CA GLN A 390 -19.39 0.32 -4.76
C GLN A 390 -18.70 0.44 -6.13
N ASN A 391 -17.57 -0.25 -6.34
CA ASN A 391 -16.86 -0.23 -7.62
C ASN A 391 -17.20 -1.47 -8.44
N GLU A 392 -18.16 -1.33 -9.36
CA GLU A 392 -18.57 -2.42 -10.26
C GLU A 392 -17.40 -3.04 -11.04
N GLY A 393 -16.37 -2.26 -11.37
CA GLY A 393 -15.18 -2.76 -12.05
C GLY A 393 -14.44 -3.77 -11.18
N TRP A 394 -14.28 -3.47 -9.90
CA TRP A 394 -13.60 -4.37 -8.95
C TRP A 394 -14.40 -5.65 -8.74
N VAL A 395 -15.73 -5.55 -8.62
CA VAL A 395 -16.62 -6.71 -8.52
C VAL A 395 -16.47 -7.62 -9.74
N LYS A 396 -16.53 -7.07 -10.95
CA LYS A 396 -16.42 -7.84 -12.20
C LYS A 396 -15.08 -8.58 -12.30
N GLU A 397 -13.98 -7.92 -11.97
CA GLU A 397 -12.66 -8.55 -11.98
C GLU A 397 -12.53 -9.63 -10.89
N LEU A 398 -13.04 -9.38 -9.68
CA LEU A 398 -12.97 -10.33 -8.56
C LEU A 398 -13.86 -11.57 -8.80
N GLU A 399 -15.05 -11.40 -9.37
CA GLU A 399 -15.91 -12.49 -9.83
C GLU A 399 -15.24 -13.31 -10.93
N MET A 400 -14.60 -12.66 -11.89
CA MET A 400 -13.82 -13.34 -12.93
C MET A 400 -12.68 -14.17 -12.33
N MET A 401 -11.99 -13.62 -11.33
CA MET A 401 -10.91 -14.29 -10.62
C MET A 401 -11.41 -15.54 -9.86
N LEU A 402 -12.55 -15.44 -9.16
CA LEU A 402 -13.17 -16.57 -8.45
C LEU A 402 -13.74 -17.64 -9.39
N ARG A 403 -14.23 -17.24 -10.57
CA ARG A 403 -14.75 -18.16 -11.59
C ARG A 403 -13.63 -18.96 -12.25
N THR A 404 -12.54 -18.29 -12.63
CA THR A 404 -11.38 -18.92 -13.29
C THR A 404 -10.51 -19.70 -12.31
N ARG A 405 -10.52 -19.33 -11.02
CA ARG A 405 -9.66 -19.89 -9.96
C ARG A 405 -8.17 -19.86 -10.31
N GLN A 406 -7.77 -18.86 -11.08
CA GLN A 406 -6.40 -18.62 -11.50
C GLN A 406 -5.89 -17.31 -10.90
N LYS A 407 -4.62 -17.30 -10.54
CA LYS A 407 -3.88 -16.11 -10.13
C LYS A 407 -2.60 -15.97 -10.93
N ALA A 408 -2.07 -14.76 -11.03
CA ALA A 408 -0.82 -14.51 -11.71
C ALA A 408 -0.05 -13.37 -11.04
N GLU A 409 1.27 -13.54 -10.94
CA GLU A 409 2.16 -12.47 -10.50
C GLU A 409 2.39 -11.47 -11.64
N ILE A 410 2.74 -10.22 -11.33
CA ILE A 410 3.17 -9.21 -12.32
C ILE A 410 4.31 -9.76 -13.20
N GLN A 411 5.18 -10.59 -12.62
CA GLN A 411 6.30 -11.21 -13.31
C GLN A 411 5.89 -12.19 -14.42
N ALA A 412 4.65 -12.68 -14.43
CA ALA A 412 4.14 -13.54 -15.50
C ALA A 412 4.23 -12.86 -16.88
N LEU A 413 4.18 -11.52 -16.92
CA LEU A 413 4.37 -10.73 -18.14
C LEU A 413 5.80 -10.85 -18.71
N SER A 414 6.78 -11.22 -17.90
CA SER A 414 8.16 -11.46 -18.34
C SER A 414 8.28 -12.69 -19.24
N SER A 415 7.27 -13.57 -19.28
CA SER A 415 7.23 -14.72 -20.19
C SER A 415 7.26 -14.32 -21.67
N PHE A 416 6.82 -13.10 -22.01
CA PHE A 416 6.89 -12.53 -23.35
C PHE A 416 8.21 -11.79 -23.62
N GLY A 417 9.07 -11.67 -22.62
CA GLY A 417 10.30 -10.90 -22.63
C GLY A 417 10.44 -10.04 -21.38
N PHE A 418 11.66 -9.90 -20.86
CA PHE A 418 11.92 -9.18 -19.60
C PHE A 418 11.54 -7.69 -19.63
N GLN A 419 11.50 -7.09 -20.82
CA GLN A 419 11.09 -5.69 -21.03
C GLN A 419 9.65 -5.54 -21.53
N TYR A 420 8.89 -6.63 -21.62
CA TYR A 420 7.49 -6.57 -22.11
C TYR A 420 6.61 -5.66 -21.23
N LEU A 421 6.85 -5.65 -19.92
CA LEU A 421 6.14 -4.78 -18.97
C LEU A 421 6.31 -3.30 -19.33
N THR A 422 7.55 -2.88 -19.59
CA THR A 422 7.94 -1.47 -19.78
C THR A 422 7.77 -1.01 -21.23
N GLU A 423 7.97 -1.89 -22.20
CA GLU A 423 7.89 -1.57 -23.62
C GLU A 423 6.48 -1.69 -24.20
N VAL A 424 5.66 -2.64 -23.71
CA VAL A 424 4.38 -2.99 -24.35
C VAL A 424 3.20 -2.85 -23.40
N TYR A 425 3.21 -3.55 -22.26
CA TYR A 425 2.04 -3.64 -21.39
C TYR A 425 1.64 -2.28 -20.80
N LEU A 426 2.55 -1.60 -20.10
CA LEU A 426 2.26 -0.30 -19.50
C LEU A 426 1.93 0.77 -20.55
N PRO A 427 2.71 0.97 -21.63
CA PRO A 427 2.35 1.96 -22.64
C PRO A 427 0.99 1.71 -23.29
N LEU A 428 0.62 0.44 -23.54
CA LEU A 428 -0.69 0.11 -24.12
C LEU A 428 -1.84 0.42 -23.14
N LYS A 429 -1.67 0.09 -21.86
CA LYS A 429 -2.64 0.42 -20.80
C LYS A 429 -2.83 1.92 -20.67
N LEU A 430 -1.74 2.68 -20.67
CA LEU A 430 -1.78 4.15 -20.60
C LEU A 430 -2.42 4.77 -21.86
N GLN A 431 -2.15 4.22 -23.05
CA GLN A 431 -2.75 4.67 -24.31
C GLN A 431 -4.26 4.42 -24.36
N GLN A 432 -4.72 3.29 -23.82
CA GLN A 432 -6.13 2.89 -23.84
C GLN A 432 -6.95 3.50 -22.69
N GLU A 433 -6.30 4.20 -21.77
CA GLU A 433 -6.90 4.65 -20.52
C GLU A 433 -7.56 3.51 -19.73
N ASP A 434 -6.94 2.32 -19.80
CA ASP A 434 -7.52 1.07 -19.31
C ASP A 434 -7.16 0.82 -17.83
N TRP A 435 -7.84 1.55 -16.95
CA TRP A 435 -7.77 1.43 -15.48
C TRP A 435 -9.17 1.55 -14.86
N ILE A 436 -9.35 1.05 -13.63
CA ILE A 436 -10.63 1.07 -12.90
C ILE A 436 -10.53 1.57 -11.46
#